data_AF-A0A3B4CEM7-F1
#
_entry.id   AF-A0A3B4CEM7-F1
#
_cell.length_a   1.000
_cell.length_b   1.000
_cell.length_c   1.000
_cell.angle_alpha   90.00
_cell.angle_beta   90.00
_cell.angle_gamma   90.00
#
_symmetry.space_group_name_H-M   'P 1'
#
loop_
_entity.id
_entity.type
_entity.pdbx_description
1 polymer ?
#
loop_
_entity_poly.entity_id
_entity_poly.type
_entity_poly.pdbx_seq_one_letter_code
_entity_poly.pdbx_strand_id
1 'polypeptide(L)'
;MAGKIQALTREEREQLLPMLRNAQWVEVVGRDAIYKEFIFKDFNQAFGFMSRVALQAEKMDHHPEWFNVYNKVYNNCVTYIASIIYNYAAPSALLV
;
A
#
# COMPACT_ATOMS: atom_id res chain seq x y z
N MET A 1 17.82 -6.51 -16.01
CA MET A 1 16.91 -5.38 -16.24
C MET A 1 15.61 -5.72 -15.54
N ALA A 2 15.29 -5.05 -14.44
CA ALA A 2 14.00 -5.23 -13.77
C ALA A 2 12.90 -4.79 -14.75
N GLY A 3 12.00 -5.71 -15.10
CA GLY A 3 10.92 -5.42 -16.03
C GLY A 3 10.05 -4.32 -15.43
N LYS A 4 9.82 -3.24 -16.19
CA LYS A 4 8.83 -2.21 -15.83
C LYS A 4 7.54 -2.92 -15.43
N ILE A 5 7.16 -2.79 -14.18
CA ILE A 5 5.86 -3.23 -13.69
C ILE A 5 4.80 -2.53 -14.54
N GLN A 6 4.02 -3.32 -15.27
CA GLN A 6 2.94 -2.83 -16.10
C GLN A 6 1.69 -2.61 -15.24
N ALA A 7 0.79 -1.73 -15.72
CA ALA A 7 -0.52 -1.57 -15.09
C ALA A 7 -1.23 -2.93 -15.01
N LEU A 8 -1.95 -3.17 -13.91
CA LEU A 8 -2.70 -4.41 -13.72
C LEU A 8 -3.68 -4.61 -14.88
N THR A 9 -3.72 -5.82 -15.43
CA THR A 9 -4.73 -6.20 -16.42
C THR A 9 -6.11 -6.18 -15.78
N ARG A 10 -7.16 -6.26 -16.61
CA ARG A 10 -8.53 -6.30 -16.12
C ARG A 10 -8.76 -7.53 -15.23
N GLU A 11 -8.23 -8.68 -15.63
CA GLU A 11 -8.36 -9.95 -14.93
C GLU A 11 -7.67 -9.89 -13.56
N GLU A 12 -6.46 -9.32 -13.50
CA GLU A 12 -5.73 -9.11 -12.24
C GLU A 12 -6.48 -8.17 -11.30
N ARG A 13 -7.09 -7.10 -11.83
CA ARG A 13 -7.94 -6.19 -11.04
C ARG A 13 -9.17 -6.89 -10.49
N GLU A 14 -9.87 -7.69 -11.30
CA GLU A 14 -11.06 -8.43 -10.88
C GLU A 14 -10.75 -9.41 -9.72
N GLN A 15 -9.52 -9.93 -9.66
CA GLN A 15 -9.07 -10.81 -8.56
C GLN A 15 -8.59 -10.03 -7.32
N LEU A 16 -7.82 -8.95 -7.52
CA LEU A 16 -7.15 -8.24 -6.42
C LEU A 16 -8.04 -7.21 -5.73
N LEU A 17 -8.90 -6.51 -6.47
CA LEU A 17 -9.74 -5.44 -5.91
C LEU A 17 -10.66 -5.93 -4.78
N PRO A 18 -11.31 -7.10 -4.87
CA PRO A 18 -12.09 -7.62 -3.74
C PRO A 18 -11.25 -7.83 -2.47
N MET A 19 -10.03 -8.36 -2.60
CA MET A 19 -9.13 -8.58 -1.46
C MET A 19 -8.67 -7.25 -0.85
N LEU A 20 -8.35 -6.27 -1.69
CA LEU A 20 -7.95 -4.93 -1.27
C LEU A 20 -9.11 -4.21 -0.56
N ARG A 21 -10.34 -4.30 -1.08
CA ARG A 21 -11.54 -3.76 -0.43
C ARG A 21 -11.82 -4.40 0.92
N ASN A 22 -11.68 -5.73 1.03
CA ASN A 22 -11.79 -6.43 2.32
C ASN A 22 -10.74 -5.96 3.32
N ALA A 23 -9.57 -5.56 2.83
CA ALA A 23 -8.50 -4.96 3.60
C ALA A 23 -8.65 -3.43 3.77
N GLN A 24 -9.83 -2.88 3.53
CA GLN A 24 -10.16 -1.45 3.69
C GLN A 24 -9.36 -0.50 2.79
N TRP A 25 -8.87 -0.96 1.64
CA TRP A 25 -8.42 -0.06 0.58
C TRP A 25 -9.61 0.50 -0.18
N VAL A 26 -9.52 1.78 -0.56
CA VAL A 26 -10.57 2.51 -1.26
C VAL A 26 -10.02 3.03 -2.58
N GLU A 27 -10.78 2.90 -3.67
CA GLU A 27 -10.41 3.48 -4.96
C GLU A 27 -10.53 5.01 -4.93
N VAL A 28 -9.53 5.69 -5.48
CA VAL A 28 -9.52 7.15 -5.58
C VAL A 28 -10.37 7.57 -6.77
N VAL A 29 -11.42 8.35 -6.53
CA VAL A 29 -12.30 8.83 -7.61
C VAL A 29 -11.51 9.69 -8.61
N GLY A 30 -11.58 9.33 -9.89
CA GLY A 30 -10.92 10.07 -10.97
C GLY A 30 -9.42 9.82 -11.14
N ARG A 31 -8.83 8.88 -10.39
CA ARG A 31 -7.42 8.45 -10.54
C ARG A 31 -7.33 6.93 -10.47
N ASP A 32 -6.49 6.31 -11.29
CA ASP A 32 -6.19 4.88 -11.18
C ASP A 32 -5.24 4.61 -10.00
N ALA A 33 -5.77 4.81 -8.80
CA ALA A 33 -5.06 4.67 -7.54
C ALA A 33 -6.01 4.18 -6.46
N ILE A 34 -5.44 3.61 -5.42
CA ILE A 34 -6.15 3.26 -4.20
C ILE A 34 -5.49 3.88 -2.98
N TYR A 35 -6.30 4.10 -1.97
CA TYR A 35 -5.96 4.83 -0.76
C TYR A 35 -6.26 3.98 0.47
N LYS A 36 -5.38 4.09 1.47
CA LYS A 36 -5.63 3.57 2.82
C LYS A 36 -4.91 4.42 3.86
N GLU A 37 -5.57 4.66 5.00
CA GLU A 37 -4.96 5.21 6.21
C GLU A 37 -4.49 4.06 7.11
N PHE A 38 -3.27 4.16 7.61
CA PHE A 38 -2.73 3.28 8.64
C PHE A 38 -2.53 4.10 9.91
N ILE A 39 -3.11 3.65 11.02
CA ILE A 39 -2.97 4.27 12.34
C ILE A 39 -2.18 3.31 13.23
N PHE A 40 -1.09 3.80 13.79
CA PHE A 40 -0.20 3.05 14.67
C PHE A 40 -0.28 3.58 16.11
N LYS A 41 0.38 2.91 17.05
CA LYS A 41 0.45 3.37 18.45
C LYS A 41 1.22 4.68 18.59
N ASP A 42 2.33 4.80 17.87
CA ASP A 42 3.28 5.92 17.97
C ASP A 42 4.07 6.09 16.65
N PHE A 43 4.89 7.14 16.59
CA PHE A 43 5.73 7.43 15.43
C PHE A 43 6.77 6.34 15.13
N ASN A 44 7.35 5.71 16.16
CA ASN A 44 8.37 4.68 15.94
C ASN A 44 7.79 3.46 15.22
N GLN A 45 6.57 3.05 15.57
CA GLN A 45 5.87 1.97 14.87
C GLN A 45 5.52 2.36 13.43
N ALA A 46 4.99 3.58 13.23
CA ALA A 46 4.67 4.09 11.90
C ALA A 46 5.90 4.12 10.98
N PHE A 47 7.02 4.66 11.48
CA PHE A 47 8.25 4.77 10.71
C PHE A 47 8.93 3.42 10.49
N GLY A 48 8.82 2.50 11.45
CA GLY A 48 9.26 1.11 11.30
C GLY A 48 8.48 0.38 10.21
N PHE A 49 7.16 0.62 10.10
CA PHE A 49 6.34 0.13 8.98
C PHE A 49 6.81 0.72 7.65
N MET A 50 6.96 2.05 7.57
CA MET A 50 7.44 2.74 6.36
C MET A 50 8.79 2.20 5.90
N SER A 51 9.74 1.98 6.82
CA SER A 51 11.07 1.46 6.49
C SER A 51 11.01 0.06 5.85
N ARG A 52 10.14 -0.84 6.33
CA ARG A 52 9.95 -2.17 5.72
C ARG A 52 9.37 -2.06 4.31
N VAL A 53 8.38 -1.18 4.12
CA VAL A 53 7.78 -0.94 2.80
C VAL A 53 8.81 -0.34 1.84
N ALA A 54 9.65 0.60 2.29
CA ALA A 54 10.69 1.22 1.47
C ALA A 54 11.73 0.21 0.96
N LEU A 55 12.17 -0.73 1.82
CA LEU A 55 13.09 -1.79 1.41
C LEU A 55 12.49 -2.71 0.33
N GLN A 56 11.19 -2.95 0.38
CA GLN A 56 10.51 -3.78 -0.60
C GLN A 56 10.25 -3.01 -1.90
N ALA A 57 9.82 -1.75 -1.78
CA ALA A 57 9.66 -0.83 -2.90
C ALA A 57 10.94 -0.74 -3.74
N GLU A 58 12.10 -0.65 -3.08
CA GLU A 58 13.40 -0.60 -3.76
C GLU A 58 13.71 -1.88 -4.54
N LYS A 59 13.48 -3.06 -3.96
CA LYS A 59 13.66 -4.34 -4.66
C LYS A 59 12.79 -4.47 -5.91
N MET A 60 11.65 -3.78 -5.90
CA MET A 60 10.66 -3.82 -6.97
C MET A 60 10.77 -2.64 -7.93
N ASP A 61 11.71 -1.71 -7.70
CA ASP A 61 11.87 -0.46 -8.46
C ASP A 61 10.55 0.31 -8.58
N HIS A 62 9.79 0.36 -7.48
CA HIS A 62 8.48 1.01 -7.46
C HIS A 62 8.14 1.58 -6.09
N HIS A 63 8.08 2.90 -6.01
CA HIS A 63 7.98 3.63 -4.76
C HIS A 63 6.56 4.12 -4.47
N PRO A 64 6.07 3.99 -3.22
CA PRO A 64 4.76 4.49 -2.83
C PRO A 64 4.75 6.03 -2.76
N GLU A 65 3.56 6.61 -2.92
CA GLU A 65 3.29 8.00 -2.56
C GLU A 65 2.57 8.01 -1.20
N TRP A 66 3.24 8.44 -0.14
CA TRP A 66 2.62 8.53 1.18
C TRP A 66 2.79 9.90 1.82
N PHE A 67 1.97 10.14 2.84
CA PHE A 67 2.08 11.28 3.74
C PHE A 67 2.01 10.75 5.18
N ASN A 68 2.95 11.15 6.03
CA ASN A 68 3.00 10.68 7.42
C ASN A 68 2.93 11.86 8.38
N VAL A 69 2.04 11.74 9.38
CA VAL A 69 1.93 12.66 10.51
C VAL A 69 1.92 11.82 11.78
N TYR A 70 3.05 11.83 12.50
CA TYR A 70 3.21 11.06 13.74
C TYR A 70 2.86 9.57 13.55
N ASN A 71 1.82 9.09 14.22
CA ASN A 71 1.37 7.70 14.18
C ASN A 71 0.45 7.38 13.00
N LYS A 72 0.16 8.34 12.11
CA LYS A 72 -0.72 8.16 10.96
C LYS A 72 0.06 8.16 9.66
N VAL A 73 -0.15 7.15 8.83
CA VAL A 73 0.42 7.06 7.48
C VAL A 73 -0.73 7.00 6.48
N TYR A 74 -0.87 8.07 5.71
CA TYR A 74 -1.79 8.18 4.58
C TYR A 74 -1.07 7.63 3.36
N ASN A 75 -1.61 6.61 2.72
CA ASN A 75 -0.93 6.00 1.59
C ASN A 75 -1.78 6.09 0.33
N ASN A 76 -1.28 6.81 -0.67
CA ASN A 76 -1.81 6.88 -2.02
C ASN A 76 -0.93 6.01 -2.91
N CYS A 77 -1.47 4.90 -3.41
CA CYS A 77 -0.67 3.98 -4.21
C CYS A 77 -1.40 3.61 -5.49
N VAL A 78 -0.63 3.42 -6.56
CA VAL A 78 -1.12 2.70 -7.74
C VAL A 78 -1.42 1.27 -7.29
N THR A 79 -2.50 0.68 -7.82
CA THR A 79 -3.11 -0.58 -7.36
C THR A 79 -2.11 -1.73 -7.22
N TYR A 80 -1.05 -1.73 -8.03
CA TYR A 80 0.04 -2.70 -7.93
C TYR A 80 0.81 -2.63 -6.59
N ILE A 81 1.14 -1.45 -6.07
CA ILE A 81 1.86 -1.30 -4.78
C ILE A 81 0.99 -1.76 -3.61
N ALA A 82 -0.32 -1.58 -3.70
CA ALA A 82 -1.19 -1.99 -2.62
C ALA A 82 -1.21 -3.51 -2.39
N SER A 83 -1.00 -4.31 -3.44
CA SER A 83 -0.83 -5.76 -3.29
C SER A 83 0.44 -6.13 -2.50
N ILE A 84 1.52 -5.35 -2.66
CA ILE A 84 2.75 -5.45 -1.87
C ILE A 84 2.42 -5.12 -0.42
N ILE A 85 1.79 -3.97 -0.17
CA ILE A 85 1.49 -3.54 1.19
C ILE A 85 0.53 -4.51 1.88
N TYR A 86 -0.46 -5.05 1.18
CA TYR A 86 -1.37 -6.06 1.72
C TYR A 86 -0.62 -7.30 2.23
N ASN A 87 0.30 -7.85 1.44
CA ASN A 87 1.06 -9.05 1.80
C ASN A 87 2.05 -8.83 2.97
N TYR A 88 2.47 -7.58 3.23
CA TYR A 88 3.46 -7.27 4.27
C TYR A 88 2.87 -6.53 5.51
N ALA A 89 1.69 -5.91 5.40
CA ALA A 89 1.04 -5.18 6.49
C ALA A 89 0.11 -6.07 7.35
N ALA A 90 -0.24 -7.26 6.87
CA ALA A 90 -1.25 -8.13 7.47
C ALA A 90 -0.97 -8.64 8.90
N PRO A 91 0.26 -8.71 9.46
CA PRO A 91 0.43 -9.22 10.83
C PRO A 91 0.71 -8.18 11.92
N SER A 92 0.59 -6.85 11.69
CA SER A 92 0.89 -5.89 12.79
C SER A 92 0.12 -4.56 12.83
N ALA A 93 -0.66 -4.20 11.82
CA ALA A 93 -1.56 -3.05 11.94
C ALA A 93 -2.88 -3.53 12.57
N LEU A 94 -3.01 -3.36 13.89
CA LEU A 94 -4.30 -3.52 14.56
C LEU A 94 -5.32 -2.60 13.90
N LEU A 95 -6.42 -3.22 13.45
CA LEU A 95 -7.68 -2.56 13.16
C LEU A 95 -8.12 -1.79 14.42
N VAL A 96 -8.23 -0.46 14.27
CA VAL A 96 -9.20 0.35 15.01
C VAL A 96 -10.22 0.85 14.00
#